data_AF-A0A267MNM1-F1
#
_entry.id   AF-A0A267MNM1-F1
#
_cell.length_a   1.000
_cell.length_b   1.000
_cell.length_c   1.000
_cell.angle_alpha   90.00
_cell.angle_beta   90.00
_cell.angle_gamma   90.00
#
_symmetry.space_group_name_H-M   'P 1'
#
loop_
_entity.id
_entity.type
_entity.pdbx_description
1 polymer ?
#
loop_
_entity_poly.entity_id
_entity_poly.type
_entity_poly.pdbx_seq_one_letter_code
_entity_poly.pdbx_strand_id
1 'polypeptide(L)'
;MRFLKEFFPEFTEKLDEIDQLYTEKRMIDEKTYQFICFALSIKGRSKPCVLKHFKEAIDAGATEKELSYILALVMREAAGADDCWTHDVISDWKSIVKGEVCCDCAK
;
A
#
# COMPACT_ATOMS: atom_id res chain seq x y z
N MET A 1 7.45 0.90 -17.19
CA MET A 1 8.77 1.54 -17.09
C MET A 1 9.45 1.82 -18.45
N ARG A 2 8.70 2.00 -19.55
CA ARG A 2 9.32 2.12 -20.89
C ARG A 2 10.28 3.31 -21.00
N PHE A 3 9.92 4.44 -20.38
CA PHE A 3 10.76 5.64 -20.33
C PHE A 3 12.08 5.42 -19.56
N LEU A 4 12.04 4.81 -18.36
CA LEU A 4 13.24 4.58 -17.56
C LEU A 4 14.21 3.61 -18.25
N LYS A 5 13.66 2.56 -18.91
CA LYS A 5 14.46 1.58 -19.65
C LYS A 5 15.20 2.18 -20.85
N GLU A 6 14.64 3.22 -21.46
CA GLU A 6 15.24 3.89 -22.62
C GLU A 6 16.52 4.65 -22.27
N PHE A 7 16.55 5.29 -21.10
CA PHE A 7 17.66 6.15 -20.69
C PHE A 7 18.59 5.50 -19.65
N PHE A 8 18.06 4.62 -18.80
CA PHE A 8 18.79 3.97 -17.72
C PHE A 8 18.34 2.50 -17.55
N PRO A 9 18.64 1.64 -18.54
CA PRO A 9 18.22 0.24 -18.53
C PRO A 9 18.70 -0.52 -17.29
N GLU A 10 19.87 -0.19 -16.75
CA GLU A 10 20.46 -0.84 -15.57
C GLU A 10 19.57 -0.74 -14.33
N PHE A 11 18.83 0.35 -14.13
CA PHE A 11 17.88 0.43 -13.02
C PHE A 11 16.69 -0.49 -13.23
N THR A 12 16.18 -0.59 -14.47
CA THR A 12 15.06 -1.49 -14.76
C THR A 12 15.45 -2.96 -14.67
N GLU A 13 16.65 -3.31 -15.12
CA GLU A 13 17.19 -4.67 -15.01
C GLU A 13 17.36 -5.08 -13.55
N LYS A 14 17.85 -4.18 -12.68
CA LYS A 14 17.93 -4.47 -11.24
C LYS A 14 16.57 -4.65 -10.58
N LEU A 15 15.53 -3.96 -11.04
CA LEU A 15 14.17 -4.20 -10.55
C LEU A 15 13.64 -5.57 -11.01
N ASP A 16 13.90 -5.94 -12.26
CA ASP A 16 13.53 -7.27 -12.78
C ASP A 16 14.26 -8.40 -12.03
N GLU A 17 15.56 -8.24 -11.74
CA GLU A 17 16.35 -9.17 -10.92
C GLU A 17 15.77 -9.33 -9.50
N ILE A 18 15.33 -8.22 -8.89
CA ILE A 18 14.71 -8.22 -7.56
C ILE A 18 13.36 -8.96 -7.58
N ASP A 19 12.53 -8.73 -8.60
CA ASP A 19 11.24 -9.42 -8.76
C ASP A 19 11.43 -10.94 -8.91
N GLN A 20 12.44 -11.35 -9.67
CA GLN A 20 12.83 -12.76 -9.80
C GLN A 20 13.29 -13.34 -8.45
N LEU A 21 14.12 -12.61 -7.71
CA LEU A 21 14.60 -13.06 -6.40
C LEU A 21 13.43 -13.23 -5.40
N TYR A 22 12.44 -12.34 -5.40
CA TYR A 22 11.24 -12.51 -4.58
C TYR A 22 10.48 -13.79 -4.94
N THR A 23 10.36 -14.11 -6.23
CA THR A 23 9.69 -15.32 -6.71
C THR A 23 10.43 -16.59 -6.24
N GLU A 24 11.76 -16.58 -6.28
CA GLU A 24 12.59 -17.72 -5.89
C GLU A 24 12.70 -17.92 -4.37
N LYS A 25 12.70 -16.82 -3.61
CA LYS A 25 12.96 -16.83 -2.16
C LYS A 25 11.71 -16.75 -1.29
N ARG A 26 10.54 -16.45 -1.87
CA ARG A 26 9.31 -16.39 -1.08
C ARG A 26 9.07 -17.70 -0.33
N MET A 27 8.68 -17.55 0.93
CA MET A 27 8.35 -18.67 1.82
C MET A 27 6.83 -18.87 1.96
N ILE A 28 6.06 -18.12 1.19
CA ILE A 28 4.60 -18.13 1.18
C ILE A 28 4.11 -18.52 -0.22
N ASP A 29 2.92 -19.09 -0.28
CA ASP A 29 2.28 -19.41 -1.55
C ASP A 29 1.95 -18.14 -2.37
N GLU A 30 1.72 -18.33 -3.66
CA GLU A 30 1.40 -17.23 -4.59
C GLU A 30 0.16 -16.46 -4.14
N LYS A 31 -0.89 -17.16 -3.69
CA LYS A 31 -2.15 -16.53 -3.29
C LYS A 31 -1.93 -15.56 -2.13
N THR A 32 -1.19 -15.98 -1.12
CA THR A 32 -0.85 -15.18 0.07
C THR A 32 0.05 -14.01 -0.30
N TYR A 33 1.05 -14.24 -1.16
CA TYR A 33 1.90 -13.17 -1.69
C TYR A 33 1.05 -12.10 -2.39
N GLN A 34 0.13 -12.50 -3.26
CA GLN A 34 -0.73 -11.59 -4.00
C GLN A 34 -1.71 -10.83 -3.09
N PHE A 35 -2.21 -11.43 -2.01
CA PHE A 35 -3.00 -10.70 -1.01
C PHE A 35 -2.20 -9.57 -0.35
N ILE A 36 -0.93 -9.81 -0.01
CA ILE A 36 -0.06 -8.78 0.57
C ILE A 36 0.21 -7.68 -0.45
N CYS A 37 0.58 -8.04 -1.68
CA CYS A 37 0.83 -7.05 -2.73
C CYS A 37 -0.41 -6.25 -3.10
N PHE A 38 -1.59 -6.88 -3.14
CA PHE A 38 -2.87 -6.21 -3.33
C PHE A 38 -3.12 -5.19 -2.21
N ALA A 39 -2.97 -5.59 -0.94
CA ALA A 39 -3.10 -4.69 0.20
C ALA A 39 -2.14 -3.49 0.15
N LEU A 40 -0.86 -3.74 -0.11
CA LEU A 40 0.16 -2.70 -0.23
C LEU A 40 -0.11 -1.75 -1.41
N SER A 41 -0.58 -2.28 -2.54
CA SER A 41 -0.90 -1.47 -3.72
C SER A 41 -2.07 -0.51 -3.49
N ILE A 42 -3.07 -0.94 -2.71
CA ILE A 42 -4.19 -0.07 -2.28
C ILE A 42 -3.65 1.04 -1.38
N LYS A 43 -2.85 0.70 -0.36
CA LYS A 43 -2.27 1.69 0.56
C LYS A 43 -1.36 2.67 -0.16
N GLY A 44 -0.58 2.20 -1.14
CA GLY A 44 0.26 3.00 -2.02
C GLY A 44 -0.51 3.76 -3.12
N ARG A 45 -1.84 3.64 -3.18
CA ARG A 45 -2.71 4.29 -4.18
C ARG A 45 -2.27 4.05 -5.64
N SER A 46 -1.68 2.89 -5.90
CA SER A 46 -1.13 2.54 -7.22
C SER A 46 -2.15 1.75 -8.03
N LYS A 47 -2.98 2.45 -8.81
CA LYS A 47 -3.97 1.83 -9.71
C LYS A 47 -3.42 0.66 -10.55
N PRO A 48 -2.27 0.76 -11.25
CA PRO A 48 -1.78 -0.36 -12.06
C PRO A 48 -1.42 -1.57 -11.20
N CYS A 49 -0.83 -1.38 -10.01
CA CYS A 49 -0.49 -2.47 -9.10
C CYS A 49 -1.75 -3.11 -8.49
N VAL A 50 -2.77 -2.32 -8.13
CA VAL A 50 -4.06 -2.83 -7.63
C VAL A 50 -4.68 -3.79 -8.63
N LEU A 51 -4.72 -3.40 -9.92
CA LEU A 51 -5.28 -4.24 -10.98
C LEU A 51 -4.44 -5.50 -11.22
N LYS A 52 -3.11 -5.37 -11.24
CA LYS A 52 -2.17 -6.50 -11.40
C LYS A 52 -2.39 -7.55 -10.32
N HIS A 53 -2.28 -7.15 -9.05
CA HIS A 53 -2.30 -8.08 -7.93
C HIS A 53 -3.71 -8.63 -7.64
N PHE A 54 -4.77 -7.89 -7.96
CA PHE A 54 -6.13 -8.46 -7.96
C PHE A 54 -6.25 -9.61 -8.96
N LYS A 55 -5.77 -9.43 -10.21
CA LYS A 55 -5.85 -10.47 -11.24
C LYS A 55 -4.96 -11.67 -10.91
N GLU A 56 -3.72 -11.42 -10.50
CA GLU A 56 -2.77 -12.49 -10.14
C GLU A 56 -3.24 -13.28 -8.91
N ALA A 57 -3.92 -12.65 -7.95
CA ALA A 57 -4.56 -13.37 -6.85
C ALA A 57 -5.65 -14.33 -7.34
N ILE A 58 -6.53 -13.89 -8.25
CA ILE A 58 -7.55 -14.76 -8.87
C ILE A 58 -6.89 -15.92 -9.61
N ASP A 59 -5.83 -15.65 -10.37
CA ASP A 59 -5.09 -16.71 -11.10
C ASP A 59 -4.40 -17.70 -10.16
N ALA A 60 -4.01 -17.25 -8.96
CA ALA A 60 -3.51 -18.10 -7.88
C ALA A 60 -4.62 -18.84 -7.10
N GLY A 61 -5.89 -18.73 -7.53
CA GLY A 61 -7.02 -19.43 -6.94
C GLY A 61 -7.70 -18.68 -5.78
N ALA A 62 -7.49 -17.37 -5.66
CA ALA A 62 -8.30 -16.55 -4.76
C ALA A 62 -9.73 -16.42 -5.26
N THR A 63 -10.66 -16.32 -4.31
CA THR A 63 -12.05 -15.96 -4.58
C THR A 63 -12.28 -14.45 -4.42
N GLU A 64 -13.33 -13.93 -5.05
CA GLU A 64 -13.77 -12.55 -4.86
C GLU A 64 -14.12 -12.26 -3.40
N LYS A 65 -14.59 -13.28 -2.66
CA LYS A 65 -14.89 -13.16 -1.22
C LYS A 65 -13.63 -12.96 -0.38
N GLU A 66 -12.56 -13.70 -0.66
CA GLU A 66 -11.26 -13.48 0.00
C GLU A 66 -10.69 -12.10 -0.34
N LEU A 67 -10.72 -11.69 -1.61
CA LEU A 67 -10.25 -10.36 -2.02
C LEU A 67 -11.05 -9.22 -1.39
N SER A 68 -12.37 -9.40 -1.27
CA SER A 68 -13.25 -8.44 -0.58
C SER A 68 -12.91 -8.33 0.90
N TYR A 69 -12.56 -9.45 1.56
CA TYR A 69 -12.09 -9.45 2.94
C TYR A 69 -10.76 -8.70 3.09
N ILE A 70 -9.80 -8.93 2.19
CA ILE A 70 -8.52 -8.20 2.20
C ILE A 70 -8.75 -6.70 1.99
N LEU A 71 -9.62 -6.30 1.06
CA LEU A 71 -9.99 -4.90 0.87
C LEU A 71 -10.60 -4.30 2.14
N ALA A 72 -11.55 -4.99 2.78
CA ALA A 72 -12.16 -4.54 4.03
C ALA A 72 -11.12 -4.39 5.16
N LEU A 73 -10.18 -5.33 5.27
CA LEU A 73 -9.07 -5.27 6.21
C LEU A 73 -8.18 -4.05 5.95
N VAL A 74 -7.78 -3.82 4.70
CA VAL A 74 -6.97 -2.65 4.32
C VAL A 74 -7.70 -1.35 4.63
N MET A 75 -9.00 -1.26 4.34
CA MET A 75 -9.80 -0.08 4.66
C MET A 75 -9.89 0.15 6.17
N ARG A 76 -10.06 -0.90 6.99
CA ARG A 76 -10.06 -0.79 8.45
C ARG A 76 -8.72 -0.30 9.00
N GLU A 77 -7.62 -0.92 8.57
CA GLU A 77 -6.27 -0.56 9.04
C GLU A 77 -5.82 0.80 8.52
N ALA A 78 -6.25 1.19 7.32
CA ALA A 78 -6.00 2.53 6.79
C ALA A 78 -6.87 3.60 7.49
N ALA A 79 -8.10 3.27 7.89
CA ALA A 79 -8.98 4.19 8.61
C ALA A 79 -8.44 4.53 10.00
N GLY A 80 -7.71 3.63 10.66
CA GLY A 80 -7.02 3.95 11.92
C GLY A 80 -5.97 5.06 11.77
N ALA A 81 -5.37 5.22 10.59
CA ALA A 81 -4.45 6.33 10.33
C ALA A 81 -5.17 7.68 10.28
N ASP A 82 -6.43 7.73 9.86
CA ASP A 82 -7.24 8.96 9.91
C ASP A 82 -7.88 9.13 11.30
N ASP A 83 -8.38 8.06 11.92
CA ASP A 83 -9.11 8.10 13.19
C ASP A 83 -8.20 8.34 14.40
N CYS A 84 -7.14 7.53 14.56
CA CYS A 84 -6.21 7.67 15.69
C CYS A 84 -5.35 8.93 15.58
N TRP A 85 -4.86 9.27 14.38
CA TRP A 85 -4.09 10.51 14.18
C TRP A 85 -4.96 11.75 14.36
N THR A 86 -6.18 11.78 13.81
CA THR A 86 -7.09 12.90 14.04
C THR A 86 -7.39 13.02 15.53
N HIS A 87 -7.79 11.93 16.20
CA HIS A 87 -8.03 11.96 17.64
C HIS A 87 -6.84 12.44 18.45
N ASP A 88 -5.61 12.02 18.11
CA ASP A 88 -4.39 12.51 18.77
C ASP A 88 -4.11 13.99 18.46
N VAL A 89 -4.29 14.44 17.22
CA VAL A 89 -4.05 15.84 16.79
C VAL A 89 -5.08 16.81 17.36
N ILE A 90 -6.35 16.41 17.43
CA ILE A 90 -7.43 17.22 18.00
C ILE A 90 -7.75 16.84 19.46
N SER A 91 -6.94 16.00 20.10
CA SER A 91 -7.13 15.61 21.51
C SER A 91 -7.10 16.84 22.43
N ASP A 92 -6.26 17.82 22.09
CA ASP A 92 -6.13 19.11 22.79
C ASP A 92 -6.91 20.25 22.08
N TRP A 93 -8.06 19.92 21.48
CA TRP A 93 -8.88 20.90 20.75
C TRP A 93 -9.26 22.13 21.59
N LYS A 94 -9.34 22.01 22.93
CA LYS A 94 -9.63 23.14 23.81
C LYS A 94 -8.53 24.19 23.78
N SER A 95 -7.27 23.78 23.74
CA SER A 95 -6.12 24.70 23.65
C SER A 95 -5.98 25.23 22.22
N ILE A 96 -6.29 24.40 21.21
CA ILE A 96 -6.37 24.84 19.80
C ILE A 96 -7.40 25.97 19.63
N VAL A 97 -8.61 25.82 20.18
CA VAL A 97 -9.68 26.84 20.11
C VAL A 97 -9.28 28.15 20.80
N LYS A 98 -8.43 28.08 21.83
CA LYS A 98 -7.89 29.26 22.52
C LYS A 98 -6.71 29.91 21.79
N GLY A 99 -6.25 29.32 20.68
CA GLY A 99 -5.07 29.78 19.93
C GLY A 99 -3.74 29.52 20.65
N GLU A 100 -3.72 28.59 21.61
CA GLU A 100 -2.55 28.28 22.44
C GLU A 100 -1.62 27.26 21.77
N VAL A 101 -2.06 26.63 20.69
CA VAL A 101 -1.28 25.66 19.90
C VAL A 101 -0.75 26.34 18.64
N CYS A 102 0.57 26.41 18.51
CA CYS A 102 1.25 26.91 17.32
C CYS A 102 1.59 25.74 16.38
N CYS A 103 1.19 25.81 15.11
CA CYS A 103 1.60 24.79 14.13
C CYS A 103 2.99 25.13 13.58
N ASP A 104 3.95 24.23 13.74
CA ASP A 104 5.29 24.34 13.14
C ASP A 104 5.27 24.31 11.59
N CYS A 105 4.09 24.05 11.00
CA CYS A 105 3.82 24.09 9.58
C CYS A 105 3.62 25.52 9.02
N ALA A 106 3.43 26.52 9.88
CA ALA A 106 3.43 27.92 9.48
C ALA A 106 4.90 28.38 9.31
N LYS A 107 5.49 28.08 8.16
CA LYS A 107 6.67 28.77 7.65
C LYS A 107 6.28 29.71 6.54
#